data_AF-A0A538HCX6-F1
#
_entry.id   AF-A0A538HCX6-F1
#
_cell.length_a   1.000
_cell.length_b   1.000
_cell.length_c   1.000
_cell.angle_alpha   90.00
_cell.angle_beta   90.00
_cell.angle_gamma   90.00
#
_symmetry.space_group_name_H-M   'P 1'
#
loop_
_entity.id
_entity.type
_entity.pdbx_description
1 polymer ?
#
loop_
_entity_poly.entity_id
_entity_poly.type
_entity_poly.pdbx_seq_one_letter_code
_entity_poly.pdbx_strand_id
1 'polypeptide(L)' 'DIARGFIRCEVIRWDDLVEAGSHAEAARRGLQRLEGKTYVVQDGDVLNVRFNV' A
#
# COMPACT_ATOMS: atom_id res chain seq x y z
N ASP A 1 16.09 -8.37 2.81
CA ASP A 1 16.20 -8.00 1.37
C ASP A 1 15.29 -6.87 0.91
N ILE A 2 14.08 -6.73 1.46
CA ILE A 2 13.11 -5.68 1.09
C ILE A 2 13.72 -4.28 1.03
N ALA A 3 14.53 -3.88 2.01
CA ALA A 3 15.16 -2.55 2.02
C ALA A 3 16.13 -2.30 0.86
N ARG A 4 16.89 -3.33 0.43
CA ARG A 4 17.80 -3.27 -0.72
C ARG A 4 17.04 -3.36 -2.05
N GLY A 5 16.03 -4.21 -2.08
CA GLY A 5 15.21 -4.51 -3.27
C GLY A 5 14.00 -3.62 -3.49
N PHE A 6 13.75 -2.62 -2.64
CA PHE A 6 12.52 -1.85 -2.66
C PHE A 6 12.33 -1.12 -3.99
N ILE A 7 11.17 -1.35 -4.61
CA ILE A 7 10.72 -0.67 -5.82
C ILE A 7 9.70 0.40 -5.44
N ARG A 8 8.59 -0.01 -4.80
CA ARG A 8 7.47 0.85 -4.39
C ARG A 8 6.56 0.15 -3.39
N CYS A 9 5.66 0.89 -2.76
CA CYS A 9 4.60 0.35 -1.94
C CYS A 9 3.22 0.79 -2.43
N GLU A 10 2.26 -0.12 -2.40
CA GLU A 10 0.84 0.17 -2.56
C GLU A 10 0.25 0.38 -1.16
N VAL A 11 -0.33 1.55 -0.89
CA VAL A 11 -0.82 1.98 0.43
C VAL A 11 -2.32 2.22 0.37
N ILE A 12 -3.06 1.64 1.31
CA ILE A 12 -4.51 1.83 1.49
C ILE A 12 -4.75 2.06 2.99
N ARG A 13 -5.65 2.98 3.36
CA ARG A 13 -6.06 3.11 4.77
C ARG A 13 -6.86 1.88 5.18
N TRP A 14 -6.70 1.45 6.43
CA TRP A 14 -7.44 0.32 6.99
C TRP A 14 -8.95 0.49 6.86
N ASP A 15 -9.48 1.65 7.24
CA ASP A 15 -10.91 1.94 7.18
C ASP A 15 -11.44 1.84 5.74
N ASP A 16 -10.71 2.42 4.78
CA ASP A 16 -11.03 2.35 3.35
C ASP A 16 -11.00 0.92 2.81
N LEU A 17 -10.04 0.11 3.27
CA LEU A 17 -9.92 -1.29 2.86
C LEU A 17 -11.07 -2.14 3.42
N VAL A 18 -11.45 -1.90 4.67
CA VAL A 18 -12.57 -2.58 5.32
C VAL A 18 -13.88 -2.19 4.63
N GLU A 19 -14.09 -0.91 4.32
CA GLU A 19 -15.28 -0.42 3.61
C GLU A 19 -15.35 -0.96 2.16
N ALA A 20 -14.21 -1.04 1.47
CA ALA A 20 -14.13 -1.62 0.14
C ALA A 20 -14.31 -3.16 0.15
N GLY A 21 -14.09 -3.82 1.29
CA GLY A 21 -14.24 -5.26 1.50
C GLY A 21 -13.16 -6.13 0.82
N SER A 22 -12.33 -5.57 -0.05
CA SER A 22 -11.18 -6.27 -0.65
C SER A 22 -10.17 -5.29 -1.27
N HIS A 23 -8.91 -5.73 -1.41
CA HIS A 23 -7.87 -4.97 -2.12
C HIS A 23 -8.23 -4.65 -3.58
N ALA A 24 -8.84 -5.61 -4.29
CA ALA A 24 -9.22 -5.42 -5.68
C ALA A 24 -10.28 -4.32 -5.82
N GLU A 25 -11.25 -4.29 -4.91
CA GLU A 25 -12.29 -3.27 -4.90
C GLU A 25 -11.73 -1.90 -4.47
N ALA A 26 -10.86 -1.85 -3.46
CA ALA A 26 -10.19 -0.61 -3.06
C ALA A 26 -9.34 -0.01 -4.20
N ALA A 27 -8.64 -0.86 -4.97
CA ALA A 27 -7.92 -0.43 -6.16
C ALA A 27 -8.86 0.08 -7.27
N ARG A 28 -10.00 -0.59 -7.52
CA ARG A 28 -11.02 -0.12 -8.48
C ARG A 28 -11.63 1.22 -8.09
N ARG A 29 -11.80 1.47 -6.78
CA ARG A 29 -12.28 2.75 -6.24
C ARG A 29 -11.22 3.85 -6.21
N GLY A 30 -9.97 3.54 -6.55
CA GLY A 30 -8.87 4.51 -6.54
C GLY A 30 -8.35 4.84 -5.14
N LEU A 31 -8.66 4.03 -4.13
CA LEU A 31 -8.22 4.21 -2.73
C LEU A 31 -6.78 3.73 -2.52
N GLN A 32 -6.22 3.01 -3.49
CA GLN A 32 -4.85 2.53 -3.47
C GLN A 32 -3.87 3.57 -4.01
N ARG A 33 -2.97 4.03 -3.14
CA ARG A 33 -1.90 4.97 -3.47
C ARG A 33 -0.59 4.23 -3.72
N LEU A 34 0.25 4.80 -4.59
CA LEU A 34 1.60 4.28 -4.83
C LEU A 34 2.60 5.21 -4.16
N GLU A 35 3.33 4.68 -3.19
CA GLU A 35 4.26 5.42 -2.37
C GLU A 35 5.71 4.92 -2.53
N GLY A 36 6.63 5.88 -2.48
CA GLY A 36 8.07 5.65 -2.64
C GLY A 36 8.81 5.48 -1.32
N LYS A 37 10.14 5.44 -1.38
CA LYS A 37 11.03 5.25 -0.21
C LYS A 37 10.93 6.35 0.85
N THR A 38 10.44 7.53 0.46
CA THR A 38 10.34 8.71 1.34
C THR A 38 8.99 8.83 2.04
N TYR A 39 8.03 7.94 1.75
CA TYR A 39 6.74 7.96 2.41
C TYR A 39 6.87 7.54 3.87
N VAL A 40 6.32 8.37 4.76
CA VAL A 40 6.24 8.08 6.19
C VAL A 40 4.94 7.34 6.44
N VAL A 41 5.06 6.05 6.74
CA VAL A 41 3.93 5.18 7.10
C VAL A 41 3.19 5.77 8.29
N GLN A 42 1.88 5.82 8.18
CA GLN A 42 1.01 6.26 9.26
C GLN A 42 0.31 5.06 9.90
N ASP A 43 -0.12 5.24 11.15
CA ASP A 43 -0.96 4.25 11.82
C ASP A 43 -2.24 4.00 11.00
N GLY A 44 -2.64 2.74 10.94
CA GLY A 44 -3.77 2.30 10.11
C GLY A 44 -3.46 2.18 8.61
N ASP A 45 -2.22 2.30 8.16
CA ASP A 45 -1.87 2.02 6.76
C ASP A 45 -1.70 0.51 6.51
N VAL A 46 -2.36 0.01 5.47
CA VAL A 46 -2.14 -1.32 4.92
C VAL A 46 -1.20 -1.19 3.72
N LEU A 47 -0.08 -1.90 3.78
CA LEU A 47 1.05 -1.77 2.85
C LEU A 47 1.25 -3.06 2.07
N ASN A 48 1.24 -2.98 0.74
CA ASN A 48 1.71 -4.04 -0.14
C ASN A 48 3.03 -3.60 -0.79
N VAL A 49 4.15 -4.18 -0.34
CA VAL A 49 5.50 -3.75 -0.75
C VAL A 49 5.97 -4.58 -1.94
N ARG A 50 6.31 -3.89 -3.04
CA ARG A 50 6.96 -4.48 -4.20
C ARG A 50 8.48 -4.34 -4.05
N PHE A 51 9.16 -5.47 -3.98
CA PHE A 51 10.62 -5.54 -3.97
C PHE A 51 11.09 -6.64 -4.91
N ASN A 52 12.33 -6.52 -5.38
CA ASN A 52 13.01 -7.58 -6.12
C ASN A 52 14.25 -8.04 -5.35
N VAL A 53 14.53 -9.34 -5.39
CA VAL A 53 15.74 -9.95 -4.80
C VAL A 53 16.82 -10.11 -5.86
#